data_AF-A0A1Y1V4B3-F1
#
_entry.id   AF-A0A1Y1V4B3-F1
#
_cell.length_a   1.000
_cell.length_b   1.000
_cell.length_c   1.000
_cell.angle_alpha   90.00
_cell.angle_beta   90.00
_cell.angle_gamma   90.00
#
_symmetry.space_group_name_H-M   'P 1'
#
loop_
_entity.id
_entity.type
_entity.pdbx_description
1 polymer ?
#
loop_
_entity_poly.entity_id
_entity_poly.type
_entity_poly.pdbx_seq_one_letter_code
_entity_poly.pdbx_strand_id
1 'polypeptide(L)'
;MDSFKNMTYWDAVGILNKVKNVVMNYSEWEIKVRDATNNEPWGASSTLMKEIARGTYQIDSFNDIMNTIYTRLTECTDDKWRQCYKALQLLEYLIKNGSEKVVKSCHENIYVIRALQKFIYVDPNGKDQGINGIISNKIYKKFNKSFQKKKKKNSILIF
;
A
#
# COMPACT_ATOMS: atom_id res chain seq x y z
N MET A 1 -7.11 18.89 -35.45
CA MET A 1 -5.73 18.64 -34.96
C MET A 1 -5.61 19.41 -33.65
N ASP A 2 -6.52 19.13 -32.70
CA ASP A 2 -6.86 20.05 -31.59
C ASP A 2 -7.02 19.34 -30.24
N SER A 3 -6.69 18.05 -30.17
CA SER A 3 -6.71 17.26 -28.92
C SER A 3 -5.59 17.64 -27.94
N PHE A 4 -4.55 18.35 -28.40
CA PHE A 4 -3.38 18.71 -27.60
C PHE A 4 -3.43 20.12 -26.99
N LYS A 5 -4.40 20.96 -27.38
CA LYS A 5 -4.41 22.38 -26.96
C LYS A 5 -4.90 22.60 -25.52
N ASN A 6 -5.55 21.62 -24.89
CA ASN A 6 -6.08 21.72 -23.52
C ASN A 6 -5.65 20.54 -22.62
N MET A 7 -4.44 20.02 -22.80
CA MET A 7 -3.93 18.92 -21.97
C MET A 7 -3.44 19.48 -20.63
N THR A 8 -4.04 19.04 -19.53
CA THR A 8 -3.60 19.46 -18.19
C THR A 8 -2.32 18.73 -17.79
N TYR A 9 -1.62 19.23 -16.77
CA TYR A 9 -0.43 18.56 -16.21
C TYR A 9 -0.73 17.11 -15.79
N TRP A 10 -1.90 16.86 -15.19
CA TRP A 10 -2.31 15.53 -14.74
C TRP A 10 -2.64 14.59 -15.90
N ASP A 11 -3.18 15.11 -17.00
CA ASP A 11 -3.41 14.32 -18.21
C ASP A 11 -2.07 13.86 -18.81
N ALA A 12 -1.09 14.75 -18.87
CA ALA A 12 0.26 14.43 -19.34
C ALA A 12 0.94 13.38 -18.45
N VAL A 13 0.86 13.53 -17.12
CA VAL A 13 1.37 12.54 -16.15
C VAL A 13 0.65 11.19 -16.32
N GLY A 14 -0.66 11.19 -16.54
CA GLY A 14 -1.45 9.99 -16.81
C GLY A 14 -0.98 9.25 -18.06
N ILE A 15 -0.70 9.98 -19.14
CA ILE A 15 -0.15 9.41 -20.39
C ILE A 15 1.24 8.83 -20.15
N LEU A 16 2.13 9.55 -19.46
CA LEU A 16 3.48 9.08 -19.13
C LEU A 16 3.44 7.78 -18.30
N ASN A 17 2.54 7.69 -17.32
CA ASN A 17 2.36 6.48 -16.53
C ASN A 17 1.90 5.30 -17.38
N LYS A 18 0.96 5.51 -18.33
CA LYS A 18 0.52 4.46 -19.26
C LYS A 18 1.67 3.94 -20.11
N VAL A 19 2.47 4.84 -20.70
CA VAL A 19 3.65 4.46 -21.48
C VAL A 19 4.65 3.68 -20.63
N LYS A 20 4.93 4.16 -19.41
CA LYS A 20 5.82 3.47 -18.47
C LYS A 20 5.34 2.06 -18.15
N ASN A 21 4.03 1.86 -17.97
CA ASN A 21 3.48 0.54 -17.66
C ASN A 21 3.70 -0.47 -18.79
N VAL A 22 3.52 -0.03 -20.04
CA VAL A 22 3.77 -0.85 -21.23
C VAL A 22 5.25 -1.18 -21.35
N VAL A 23 6.13 -0.19 -21.20
CA VAL A 23 7.59 -0.37 -21.31
C VAL A 23 8.12 -1.33 -20.24
N MET A 24 7.59 -1.25 -19.03
CA MET A 24 8.02 -2.07 -17.90
C MET A 24 7.31 -3.43 -17.82
N ASN A 25 6.36 -3.71 -18.72
CA ASN A 25 5.55 -4.93 -18.75
C ASN A 25 4.88 -5.26 -17.38
N TYR A 26 4.33 -4.24 -16.72
CA TYR A 26 3.65 -4.43 -15.44
C TYR A 26 2.33 -5.19 -15.63
N SER A 27 2.02 -6.09 -14.70
CA SER A 27 0.74 -6.77 -14.65
C SER A 27 -0.39 -5.79 -14.32
N GLU A 28 -1.62 -6.15 -14.69
CA GLU A 28 -2.80 -5.34 -14.38
C GLU A 28 -2.92 -5.03 -12.88
N TRP A 29 -2.57 -6.00 -12.03
CA TRP A 29 -2.63 -5.85 -10.58
C TRP A 29 -1.52 -4.97 -10.04
N GLU A 30 -0.31 -5.07 -10.59
CA GLU A 30 0.79 -4.15 -10.25
C GLU A 30 0.41 -2.72 -10.62
N ILE A 31 -0.21 -2.50 -11.78
CA ILE A 31 -0.67 -1.18 -12.23
C ILE A 31 -1.71 -0.62 -11.24
N LYS A 32 -2.73 -1.40 -10.86
CA LYS A 32 -3.75 -0.97 -9.89
C LYS A 32 -3.15 -0.58 -8.53
N VAL A 33 -2.19 -1.37 -8.03
CA VAL A 33 -1.49 -1.05 -6.78
C VAL A 33 -0.61 0.19 -6.94
N ARG A 34 0.09 0.35 -8.06
CA ARG A 34 0.91 1.53 -8.34
C ARG A 34 0.08 2.80 -8.44
N ASP A 35 -1.12 2.71 -8.99
CA ASP A 35 -2.09 3.80 -9.06
C ASP A 35 -2.62 4.16 -7.67
N ALA A 36 -3.04 3.16 -6.89
CA ALA A 36 -3.46 3.38 -5.50
C ALA A 36 -2.34 3.96 -4.60
N THR A 37 -1.08 3.77 -4.98
CA THR A 37 0.12 4.22 -4.25
C THR A 37 0.91 5.31 -4.99
N ASN A 38 0.24 6.06 -5.85
CA ASN A 38 0.86 7.14 -6.61
C ASN A 38 1.27 8.34 -5.71
N ASN A 39 1.99 9.32 -6.27
CA ASN A 39 2.50 10.48 -5.51
C ASN A 39 1.48 11.64 -5.36
N GLU A 40 0.24 11.45 -5.80
CA GLU A 40 -0.77 12.51 -5.73
C GLU A 40 -1.10 12.86 -4.27
N PRO A 41 -1.49 14.10 -3.95
CA PRO A 41 -1.72 14.51 -2.57
C PRO A 41 -3.02 13.97 -1.96
N TRP A 42 -3.93 13.42 -2.77
CA TRP A 42 -5.17 12.79 -2.32
C TRP A 42 -5.04 11.27 -2.18
N GLY A 43 -5.89 10.65 -1.36
CA GLY A 43 -5.91 9.20 -1.16
C GLY A 43 -6.45 8.43 -2.37
N ALA A 44 -6.18 7.12 -2.41
CA ALA A 44 -6.77 6.23 -3.40
C ALA A 44 -8.30 6.15 -3.24
N SER A 45 -9.01 5.94 -4.35
CA SER A 45 -10.47 5.76 -4.29
C SER A 45 -10.84 4.47 -3.56
N SER A 46 -11.94 4.50 -2.81
CA SER A 46 -12.46 3.31 -2.11
C SER A 46 -12.80 2.18 -3.08
N THR A 47 -13.26 2.52 -4.28
CA THR A 47 -13.58 1.57 -5.35
C THR A 47 -12.34 0.80 -5.79
N LEU A 48 -11.22 1.50 -6.04
CA LEU A 48 -9.95 0.88 -6.41
C LEU A 48 -9.42 -0.02 -5.29
N MET A 49 -9.42 0.45 -4.04
CA MET A 49 -9.00 -0.37 -2.90
C MET A 49 -9.86 -1.63 -2.73
N LYS A 50 -11.17 -1.54 -2.97
CA LYS A 50 -12.09 -2.69 -2.92
C LYS A 50 -11.81 -3.69 -4.04
N GLU A 51 -11.47 -3.21 -5.22
CA GLU A 51 -11.09 -4.07 -6.34
C GLU A 51 -9.78 -4.82 -6.06
N ILE A 52 -8.75 -4.12 -5.58
CA ILE A 52 -7.49 -4.74 -5.15
C ILE A 52 -7.75 -5.78 -4.05
N ALA A 53 -8.61 -5.46 -3.07
CA ALA A 53 -8.98 -6.41 -2.02
C ALA A 53 -9.61 -7.70 -2.56
N ARG A 54 -10.48 -7.61 -3.57
CA ARG A 54 -11.03 -8.79 -4.26
C ARG A 54 -9.93 -9.58 -4.99
N GLY A 55 -8.99 -8.88 -5.63
CA GLY A 55 -7.84 -9.52 -6.29
C GLY A 55 -7.02 -10.42 -5.36
N THR A 56 -6.91 -10.07 -4.07
CA THR A 56 -6.13 -10.87 -3.10
C THR A 56 -6.65 -12.30 -2.86
N TYR A 57 -7.85 -12.65 -3.33
CA TYR A 57 -8.39 -14.01 -3.22
C TYR A 57 -7.83 -14.96 -4.28
N GLN A 58 -7.34 -14.43 -5.41
CA GLN A 58 -6.72 -15.21 -6.48
C GLN A 58 -5.21 -15.31 -6.27
N ILE A 59 -4.62 -16.49 -6.52
CA ILE A 59 -3.20 -16.77 -6.24
C ILE A 59 -2.27 -15.88 -7.08
N ASP A 60 -2.50 -15.81 -8.38
CA ASP A 60 -1.63 -15.06 -9.30
C ASP A 60 -1.65 -13.56 -8.97
N SER A 61 -2.85 -13.00 -8.86
CA SER A 61 -3.06 -11.60 -8.45
C SER A 61 -2.49 -11.29 -7.07
N PHE A 62 -2.59 -12.23 -6.12
CA PHE A 62 -2.13 -12.00 -4.75
C PHE A 62 -0.64 -11.72 -4.70
N ASN A 63 0.17 -12.49 -5.42
CA ASN A 63 1.62 -12.33 -5.43
C ASN A 63 2.01 -10.96 -5.99
N ASP A 64 1.43 -10.56 -7.13
CA ASP A 64 1.66 -9.26 -7.75
C ASP A 64 1.30 -8.11 -6.81
N ILE A 65 0.11 -8.19 -6.17
CA ILE A 65 -0.38 -7.16 -5.26
C ILE A 65 0.56 -7.01 -4.06
N MET A 66 0.85 -8.12 -3.37
CA MET A 66 1.63 -8.08 -2.13
C MET A 66 3.08 -7.69 -2.40
N ASN A 67 3.70 -8.25 -3.45
CA ASN A 67 5.08 -7.89 -3.82
C ASN A 67 5.19 -6.42 -4.19
N THR A 68 4.26 -5.88 -4.98
CA THR A 68 4.26 -4.45 -5.32
C THR A 68 4.15 -3.58 -4.08
N ILE A 69 3.28 -3.94 -3.13
CA ILE A 69 3.15 -3.21 -1.85
C ILE A 69 4.48 -3.25 -1.10
N TYR A 70 5.09 -4.42 -0.94
CA TYR A 70 6.35 -4.51 -0.19
C TYR A 70 7.48 -3.73 -0.86
N THR A 71 7.59 -3.77 -2.18
CA THR A 71 8.57 -2.94 -2.92
C THR A 71 8.37 -1.45 -2.63
N ARG A 72 7.12 -0.95 -2.58
CA ARG A 72 6.85 0.45 -2.19
C ARG A 72 7.30 0.77 -0.76
N LEU A 73 7.23 -0.20 0.14
CA LEU A 73 7.58 -0.04 1.55
C LEU A 73 9.09 -0.14 1.80
N THR A 74 9.80 -0.98 1.02
CA THR A 74 11.25 -1.16 1.14
C THR A 74 12.05 -0.10 0.40
N GLU A 75 11.57 0.38 -0.75
CA GLU A 75 12.19 1.47 -1.51
C GLU A 75 11.75 2.86 -1.01
N CYS A 76 11.38 2.96 0.26
CA CYS A 76 10.89 4.20 0.82
C CYS A 76 12.01 5.21 1.04
N THR A 77 11.90 6.33 0.35
CA THR A 77 12.82 7.47 0.43
C THR A 77 12.06 8.76 0.69
N ASP A 78 12.76 9.82 1.09
CA ASP A 78 12.18 11.12 1.41
C ASP A 78 11.37 11.71 0.24
N ASP A 79 11.80 11.53 -1.00
CA ASP A 79 11.09 11.97 -2.21
C ASP A 79 9.85 11.11 -2.54
N LYS A 80 9.74 9.90 -1.97
CA LYS A 80 8.66 8.92 -2.23
C LYS A 80 7.74 8.71 -1.03
N TRP A 81 7.84 9.55 0.00
CA TRP A 81 7.12 9.36 1.28
C TRP A 81 5.61 9.13 1.12
N ARG A 82 4.95 9.80 0.16
CA ARG A 82 3.50 9.62 -0.10
C ARG A 82 3.19 8.23 -0.64
N GLN A 83 4.06 7.67 -1.46
CA GLN A 83 3.90 6.34 -2.03
C GLN A 83 3.99 5.29 -0.91
N CYS A 84 4.96 5.43 -0.01
CA CYS A 84 5.07 4.55 1.16
C CYS A 84 3.85 4.69 2.08
N TYR A 85 3.40 5.93 2.32
CA TYR A 85 2.23 6.21 3.13
C TYR A 85 0.97 5.54 2.58
N LYS A 86 0.69 5.75 1.29
CA LYS A 86 -0.48 5.14 0.64
C LYS A 86 -0.35 3.62 0.57
N ALA A 87 0.86 3.08 0.42
CA ALA A 87 1.09 1.63 0.50
C ALA A 87 0.74 1.07 1.89
N LEU A 88 1.08 1.77 2.98
CA LEU A 88 0.64 1.41 4.33
C LEU A 88 -0.88 1.49 4.49
N GLN A 89 -1.52 2.54 3.98
CA GLN A 89 -2.98 2.68 4.00
C GLN A 89 -3.67 1.55 3.24
N LEU A 90 -3.16 1.21 2.05
CA LEU A 90 -3.67 0.10 1.27
C LEU A 90 -3.51 -1.22 2.03
N LEU A 91 -2.33 -1.48 2.61
CA LEU A 91 -2.10 -2.67 3.42
C LEU A 91 -3.07 -2.77 4.62
N GLU A 92 -3.33 -1.65 5.31
CA GLU A 92 -4.33 -1.59 6.39
C GLU A 92 -5.73 -1.99 5.90
N TYR A 93 -6.12 -1.49 4.72
CA TYR A 93 -7.40 -1.81 4.11
C TYR A 93 -7.48 -3.30 3.74
N LEU A 94 -6.42 -3.85 3.13
CA LEU A 94 -6.37 -5.26 2.72
C LEU A 94 -6.40 -6.22 3.92
N ILE A 95 -5.77 -5.88 5.05
CA ILE A 95 -5.86 -6.66 6.29
C ILE A 95 -7.32 -6.77 6.78
N LYS A 96 -8.17 -5.76 6.51
CA LYS A 96 -9.56 -5.72 6.96
C LYS A 96 -10.53 -6.36 5.96
N ASN A 97 -10.25 -6.25 4.66
CA ASN A 97 -11.23 -6.53 3.60
C ASN A 97 -10.75 -7.55 2.55
N GLY A 98 -9.48 -7.94 2.58
CA GLY A 98 -8.88 -8.90 1.65
C GLY A 98 -8.88 -10.34 2.18
N SER A 99 -8.17 -11.21 1.48
CA SER A 99 -8.04 -12.61 1.85
C SER A 99 -7.22 -12.82 3.13
N GLU A 100 -7.46 -13.91 3.84
CA GLU A 100 -6.69 -14.23 5.06
C GLU A 100 -5.19 -14.37 4.82
N LYS A 101 -4.78 -14.68 3.58
CA LYS A 101 -3.38 -14.76 3.15
C LYS A 101 -2.66 -13.43 3.34
N VAL A 102 -3.35 -12.30 3.23
CA VAL A 102 -2.77 -10.96 3.48
C VAL A 102 -2.21 -10.88 4.90
N VAL A 103 -2.96 -11.37 5.89
CA VAL A 103 -2.53 -11.37 7.29
C VAL A 103 -1.30 -12.26 7.46
N LYS A 104 -1.28 -13.44 6.84
CA LYS A 104 -0.12 -14.34 6.91
C LYS A 104 1.12 -13.69 6.31
N SER A 105 1.01 -13.11 5.12
CA SER A 105 2.11 -12.42 4.45
C SER A 105 2.64 -11.24 5.26
N CYS A 106 1.76 -10.44 5.89
CA CYS A 106 2.17 -9.34 6.76
C CYS A 106 2.95 -9.83 7.98
N HIS A 107 2.59 -11.01 8.52
CA HIS A 107 3.30 -11.61 9.64
C HIS A 107 4.72 -12.02 9.23
N GLU A 108 4.87 -12.64 8.06
CA GLU A 108 6.17 -13.03 7.50
C GLU A 108 7.07 -11.81 7.23
N ASN A 109 6.47 -10.67 6.87
CA ASN A 109 7.18 -9.42 6.55
C ASN A 109 7.06 -8.34 7.63
N ILE A 110 6.85 -8.74 8.89
CA ILE A 110 6.57 -7.79 9.99
C ILE A 110 7.71 -6.78 10.21
N TYR A 111 8.95 -7.13 9.86
CA TYR A 111 10.11 -6.25 9.99
C TYR A 111 10.02 -5.02 9.07
N VAL A 112 9.51 -5.16 7.85
CA VAL A 112 9.27 -4.05 6.91
C VAL A 112 8.28 -3.06 7.50
N ILE A 113 7.18 -3.57 8.06
CA ILE A 113 6.13 -2.76 8.68
C ILE A 113 6.68 -2.03 9.92
N ARG A 114 7.49 -2.72 10.73
CA ARG A 114 8.13 -2.13 11.93
C ARG A 114 9.13 -1.03 11.59
N ALA A 115 9.92 -1.19 10.53
CA ALA A 115 10.87 -0.17 10.10
C ALA A 115 10.17 1.17 9.79
N LEU A 116 8.97 1.10 9.24
CA LEU A 116 8.17 2.27 8.89
C LEU A 116 7.45 2.93 10.09
N GLN A 117 7.46 2.33 11.29
CA GLN A 117 6.90 2.97 12.49
C GLN A 117 7.67 4.23 12.91
N LYS A 118 8.96 4.28 12.56
CA LYS A 118 9.87 5.39 12.88
C LYS A 118 10.10 6.33 11.68
N PHE A 119 9.42 6.09 10.56
CA PHE A 119 9.59 6.93 9.38
C PHE A 119 9.00 8.31 9.65
N ILE A 120 9.87 9.31 9.73
CA ILE A 120 9.56 10.73 9.88
C ILE A 120 10.01 11.40 8.59
N TYR A 121 9.12 12.15 7.95
CA TYR A 121 9.46 12.96 6.79
C TYR A 121 9.07 14.40 7.09
N VAL A 122 10.05 15.30 7.05
CA VAL A 122 9.85 16.74 7.16
C VAL A 122 9.94 17.31 5.76
N ASP A 123 8.90 18.02 5.33
CA ASP A 123 8.89 18.63 4.00
C ASP A 123 9.88 19.82 3.90
N PRO A 124 10.19 20.28 2.68
CA PRO A 124 11.12 21.41 2.49
C PRO A 124 10.68 22.72 3.15
N ASN A 125 9.41 22.86 3.52
CA ASN A 125 8.88 24.01 4.26
C ASN A 125 8.99 23.83 5.79
N GLY A 126 9.68 22.78 6.25
CA GLY A 126 9.88 22.47 7.66
C GLY A 126 8.67 21.82 8.34
N LYS A 127 7.63 21.43 7.59
CA LYS A 127 6.44 20.79 8.15
C LYS A 127 6.63 19.28 8.20
N ASP A 128 6.53 18.72 9.40
CA ASP A 128 6.51 17.28 9.61
C ASP A 128 5.24 16.67 8.98
N GLN A 129 5.44 15.87 7.95
CA GLN A 129 4.41 15.07 7.28
C GLN A 129 4.38 13.63 7.83
N GLY A 130 5.07 13.36 8.95
CA GLY A 130 5.22 12.09 9.68
C GLY A 130 3.94 11.42 10.17
N ILE A 131 2.78 11.75 9.59
CA ILE A 131 1.52 11.00 9.68
C ILE A 131 1.74 9.50 9.37
N ASN A 132 2.78 9.17 8.59
CA ASN A 132 3.28 7.81 8.34
C ASN A 132 3.48 6.99 9.63
N GLY A 133 4.07 7.59 10.66
CA GLY A 133 4.29 6.94 11.96
C GLY A 133 2.98 6.62 12.70
N ILE A 134 1.94 7.44 12.53
CA ILE A 134 0.62 7.22 13.16
C ILE A 134 -0.08 6.02 12.53
N ILE A 135 -0.08 5.91 11.20
CA ILE A 135 -0.72 4.80 10.49
C ILE A 135 0.04 3.49 10.70
N SER A 136 1.37 3.51 10.56
CA SER A 136 2.19 2.32 10.82
C SER A 136 1.99 1.81 12.26
N ASN A 137 1.94 2.71 13.25
CA ASN A 137 1.63 2.33 14.64
C ASN A 137 0.21 1.78 14.82
N LYS A 138 -0.80 2.31 14.12
CA LYS A 138 -2.16 1.74 14.13
C LYS A 138 -2.19 0.32 13.56
N ILE A 139 -1.52 0.09 12.43
CA ILE A 139 -1.41 -1.24 11.80
C ILE A 139 -0.73 -2.22 12.75
N TYR A 140 0.44 -1.86 13.29
CA TYR A 140 1.19 -2.70 14.20
C TYR A 140 0.40 -3.07 15.46
N LYS A 141 -0.25 -2.08 16.11
CA LYS A 141 -1.10 -2.32 17.29
C LYS A 141 -2.27 -3.25 16.97
N LYS A 142 -2.92 -3.04 15.82
CA LYS A 142 -4.04 -3.90 15.38
C LYS A 142 -3.57 -5.33 15.14
N PHE A 143 -2.41 -5.50 14.52
CA PHE A 143 -1.81 -6.80 14.28
C PHE A 143 -1.50 -7.55 15.58
N ASN A 144 -0.85 -6.87 16.53
CA ASN A 144 -0.48 -7.46 17.82
C ASN A 144 -1.73 -7.85 18.65
N LYS A 145 -2.80 -7.02 18.63
CA LYS A 145 -4.06 -7.32 19.33
C LYS A 145 -4.78 -8.54 18.73
N SER A 146 -4.84 -8.66 17.41
CA SER A 146 -5.44 -9.82 16.73
C SER A 146 -4.67 -11.12 17.00
N PHE A 147 -3.33 -11.04 17.06
CA PHE A 147 -2.46 -12.17 17.39
C PHE A 147 -2.68 -12.67 18.83
N GLN A 148 -2.69 -11.77 19.81
CA GLN A 148 -2.93 -12.13 21.22
C GLN A 148 -4.30 -12.79 21.43
N LYS A 149 -5.32 -12.35 20.69
CA LYS A 149 -6.67 -12.95 20.74
C LYS A 149 -6.69 -14.38 20.18
N LYS A 150 -5.94 -14.65 19.10
CA LYS A 150 -5.80 -15.99 18.51
C LYS A 150 -4.99 -16.93 19.41
N LYS A 151 -3.90 -16.45 20.03
CA LYS A 151 -3.09 -17.22 20.99
C LYS A 151 -3.89 -17.62 22.23
N LYS A 152 -4.70 -16.71 22.81
CA LYS A 152 -5.63 -17.01 23.92
C LYS A 152 -6.70 -18.03 23.52
N LYS A 153 -7.26 -17.94 22.31
CA LYS A 153 -8.29 -18.88 21.84
C LYS A 153 -7.74 -20.30 21.67
N ASN A 154 -6.51 -20.44 21.18
CA ASN A 154 -5.86 -21.74 21.00
C ASN A 154 -5.33 -22.36 22.30
N SER A 155 -5.14 -21.58 23.37
CA SER A 155 -4.74 -22.11 24.69
C SER A 155 -5.93 -22.58 25.54
N ILE A 156 -7.15 -22.19 25.18
CA ILE A 156 -8.39 -22.64 25.83
C ILE A 156 -8.88 -23.99 25.24
N LEU A 157 -8.40 -24.36 24.05
CA LEU A 157 -8.76 -25.61 23.34
C LEU A 157 -7.86 -26.81 23.70
N ILE A 158 -7.08 -26.73 24.78
CA ILE A 158 -6.17 -27.81 25.25
C ILE A 158 -6.65 -28.38 26.61
N PHE A 159 -7.96 -28.28 26.91
CA PHE A 159 -8.60 -28.97 28.03
C PHE A 159 -9.92 -29.58 27.57
#